data_AF-A0A3D4PG97-F1
#
_entry.id   AF-A0A3D4PG97-F1
#
_cell.length_a   1.000
_cell.length_b   1.000
_cell.length_c   1.000
_cell.angle_alpha   90.00
_cell.angle_beta   90.00
_cell.angle_gamma   90.00
#
_symmetry.space_group_name_H-M   'P 1'
#
loop_
_entity.id
_entity.type
_entity.pdbx_description
1 polymer ?
#
loop_
_entity_poly.entity_id
_entity_poly.type
_entity_poly.pdbx_seq_one_letter_code
_entity_poly.pdbx_strand_id
1 'polypeptide(L)'
;MPDMQRLTILAITIISIGFFAAPIIQAGPISTDDAKQSFELREGYQLSLVASEPEVIDPVAMAFDETGRLWVVEMRDYPNGPAEGESGKSRIKVLRDTDGDGYYETAVTFADNLLFATGILPWKGGVIVTLSGKVEYFKDTNGNDKFDERETWLEGFAQENPQLRANHPTLGPDGFIYVANGLRGGTVTSVRADWPQLTEPIELRGKDFRFDPHTGKCESIAGNGQFGMSFDQWGNRLICSNRNPCMQVMLSYDQLERQPR
;
A
#
# COMPACT_ATOMS: atom_id res chain seq x y z
N MET A 1 35.87 86.53 17.72
CA MET A 1 35.31 85.66 16.66
C MET A 1 36.24 84.47 16.51
N PRO A 2 35.76 83.22 16.55
CA PRO A 2 34.71 82.64 17.39
C PRO A 2 35.31 81.77 18.52
N ASP A 3 34.53 81.54 19.57
CA ASP A 3 34.83 80.55 20.60
C ASP A 3 33.56 79.72 20.87
N MET A 4 33.78 78.40 20.93
CA MET A 4 33.00 77.37 21.61
C MET A 4 31.48 77.24 21.38
N GLN A 5 31.07 76.14 20.73
CA GLN A 5 29.94 75.32 21.22
C GLN A 5 30.12 73.86 20.80
N ARG A 6 30.30 73.00 21.81
CA ARG A 6 30.28 71.54 21.71
C ARG A 6 28.87 71.09 21.37
N LEU A 7 28.72 70.26 20.33
CA LEU A 7 27.51 69.44 20.15
C LEU A 7 27.92 67.97 20.24
N THR A 8 27.43 67.32 21.29
CA THR A 8 27.64 65.90 21.60
C THR A 8 26.89 65.04 20.58
N ILE A 9 27.61 64.10 19.97
CA ILE A 9 27.09 63.08 19.06
C ILE A 9 26.35 62.02 19.89
N LEU A 10 25.07 61.77 19.58
CA LEU A 10 24.37 60.57 20.00
C LEU A 10 24.22 59.65 18.80
N ALA A 11 25.18 58.75 18.60
CA ALA A 11 25.09 57.69 17.60
C ALA A 11 24.25 56.55 18.19
N ILE A 12 23.01 56.41 17.74
CA ILE A 12 22.19 55.22 18.03
C ILE A 12 22.72 54.09 17.15
N THR A 13 23.46 53.16 17.73
CA THR A 13 23.85 51.92 17.05
C THR A 13 22.62 51.00 16.98
N ILE A 14 21.96 50.96 15.82
CA ILE A 14 20.99 49.92 15.51
C ILE A 14 21.79 48.63 15.28
N ILE A 15 21.82 47.74 16.28
CA ILE A 15 22.31 46.38 16.10
C ILE A 15 21.20 45.63 15.36
N SER A 16 21.29 45.59 14.04
CA SER A 16 20.52 44.65 13.23
C SER A 16 21.02 43.24 13.56
N ILE A 17 20.33 42.54 14.44
CA ILE A 17 20.49 41.10 14.62
C ILE A 17 19.97 40.45 13.34
N GLY A 18 20.86 40.18 12.41
CA GLY A 18 20.57 39.33 11.26
C GLY A 18 20.24 37.94 11.77
N PHE A 19 18.96 37.57 11.72
CA PHE A 19 18.56 36.16 11.78
C PHE A 19 19.09 35.49 10.51
N PHE A 20 20.32 34.98 10.58
CA PHE A 20 20.76 33.96 9.65
C PHE A 20 20.01 32.69 10.03
N ALA A 21 18.87 32.45 9.38
CA ALA A 21 18.33 31.11 9.30
C ALA A 21 19.41 30.25 8.63
N ALA A 22 20.07 29.39 9.40
CA ALA A 22 20.91 28.36 8.83
C ALA A 22 20.06 27.61 7.80
N PRO A 23 20.55 27.39 6.57
CA PRO A 23 19.81 26.58 5.62
C PRO A 23 19.53 25.24 6.28
N ILE A 24 18.26 24.85 6.34
CA ILE A 24 17.90 23.48 6.65
C ILE A 24 18.55 22.67 5.53
N ILE A 25 19.68 22.04 5.82
CA ILE A 25 20.23 21.01 4.95
C ILE A 25 19.21 19.89 5.05
N GLN A 26 18.28 19.85 4.10
CA GLN A 26 17.48 18.67 3.86
C GLN A 26 18.48 17.61 3.40
N ALA A 27 18.93 16.79 4.36
CA ALA A 27 19.80 15.67 4.05
C ALA A 27 19.10 14.86 2.95
N GLY A 28 19.79 14.67 1.83
CA GLY A 28 19.32 13.80 0.76
C GLY A 28 19.19 12.35 1.25
N PRO A 29 18.65 11.44 0.42
CA PRO A 29 18.65 10.02 0.77
C PRO A 29 20.08 9.55 1.05
N ILE A 30 20.25 8.72 2.08
CA ILE A 30 21.52 8.07 2.41
C ILE A 30 21.69 6.81 1.56
N SER A 31 22.93 6.33 1.43
CA SER A 31 23.19 5.07 0.73
C SER A 31 22.55 3.88 1.46
N THR A 32 22.33 2.76 0.77
CA THR A 32 21.81 1.52 1.38
C THR A 32 22.72 0.99 2.49
N ASP A 33 24.05 1.14 2.33
CA ASP A 33 25.04 0.76 3.35
C ASP A 33 24.96 1.65 4.59
N ASP A 34 24.82 2.97 4.42
CA ASP A 34 24.64 3.90 5.55
C ASP A 34 23.29 3.66 6.25
N ALA A 35 22.23 3.41 5.48
CA ALA A 35 20.91 3.08 6.01
C ALA A 35 20.99 1.83 6.89
N LYS A 36 21.63 0.76 6.41
CA LYS A 36 21.82 -0.48 7.17
C LYS A 36 22.51 -0.26 8.52
N GLN A 37 23.49 0.64 8.59
CA GLN A 37 24.20 0.98 9.82
C GLN A 37 23.35 1.81 10.81
N SER A 38 22.28 2.45 10.35
CA SER A 38 21.41 3.26 11.19
C SER A 38 20.36 2.45 11.97
N PHE A 39 20.17 1.17 11.65
CA PHE A 39 19.18 0.30 12.32
C PHE A 39 19.72 -0.25 13.63
N GLU A 40 18.91 -0.15 14.69
CA GLU A 40 19.13 -0.89 15.93
C GLU A 40 18.33 -2.19 15.89
N LEU A 41 19.04 -3.32 15.94
CA LEU A 41 18.43 -4.64 15.92
C LEU A 41 18.44 -5.27 17.31
N ARG A 42 17.38 -5.99 17.65
CA ARG A 42 17.35 -6.86 18.83
C ARG A 42 18.32 -8.04 18.62
N GLU A 43 18.92 -8.51 19.71
CA GLU A 43 19.75 -9.72 19.70
C GLU A 43 19.03 -10.90 19.02
N GLY A 44 19.75 -11.60 18.14
CA GLY A 44 19.24 -12.73 17.35
C GLY A 44 18.63 -12.36 16.00
N TYR A 45 18.54 -11.06 15.65
CA TYR A 45 18.04 -10.60 14.34
C TYR A 45 19.17 -10.13 13.42
N GLN A 46 18.99 -10.34 12.12
CA GLN A 46 19.87 -9.85 11.06
C GLN A 46 19.07 -9.01 10.06
N LEU A 47 19.70 -7.97 9.52
CA LEU A 47 19.17 -7.15 8.43
C LEU A 47 19.97 -7.42 7.15
N SER A 48 19.27 -7.74 6.07
CA SER A 48 19.81 -7.90 4.73
C SER A 48 19.06 -7.00 3.76
N LEU A 49 19.78 -6.40 2.82
CA LEU A 49 19.17 -5.69 1.71
C LEU A 49 18.61 -6.73 0.74
N VAL A 50 17.33 -6.59 0.37
CA VAL A 50 16.67 -7.50 -0.57
C VAL A 50 16.57 -6.87 -1.97
N ALA A 51 16.23 -5.59 -2.04
CA ALA A 51 16.22 -4.79 -3.27
C ALA A 51 16.28 -3.30 -2.90
N SER A 52 16.70 -2.46 -3.85
CA SER A 52 16.68 -1.00 -3.74
C SER A 52 16.35 -0.38 -5.10
N GLU A 53 16.41 0.95 -5.20
CA GLU A 53 16.36 1.63 -6.47
C GLU A 53 17.59 1.27 -7.35
N PRO A 54 17.40 1.13 -8.68
CA PRO A 54 16.18 1.37 -9.46
C PRO A 54 15.21 0.17 -9.57
N GLU A 55 15.54 -0.99 -9.02
CA GLU A 55 14.78 -2.23 -9.14
C GLU A 55 13.38 -2.12 -8.50
N VAL A 56 13.30 -1.43 -7.36
CA VAL A 56 12.06 -1.13 -6.62
C VAL A 56 12.02 0.35 -6.25
N ILE A 57 10.88 1.01 -6.48
CA ILE A 57 10.64 2.42 -6.14
C ILE A 57 9.24 2.54 -5.49
N ASP A 58 9.10 3.29 -4.39
CA ASP A 58 7.82 3.52 -3.69
C ASP A 58 6.98 2.24 -3.42
N PRO A 59 7.57 1.16 -2.82
CA PRO A 59 6.85 -0.08 -2.58
C PRO A 59 5.78 0.07 -1.49
N VAL A 60 4.59 -0.48 -1.72
CA VAL A 60 3.47 -0.47 -0.74
C VAL A 60 2.93 -1.85 -0.38
N ALA A 61 3.18 -2.86 -1.21
CA ALA A 61 2.80 -4.24 -0.95
C ALA A 61 3.75 -5.19 -1.67
N MET A 62 3.97 -6.37 -1.10
CA MET A 62 4.78 -7.41 -1.72
C MET A 62 4.27 -8.82 -1.37
N ALA A 63 4.57 -9.78 -2.23
CA ALA A 63 4.30 -11.19 -1.99
C ALA A 63 5.30 -12.07 -2.74
N PHE A 64 5.60 -13.25 -2.20
CA PHE A 64 6.33 -14.28 -2.93
C PHE A 64 5.35 -15.21 -3.65
N ASP A 65 5.67 -15.60 -4.88
CA ASP A 65 4.95 -16.67 -5.56
C ASP A 65 5.53 -18.06 -5.25
N GLU A 66 4.90 -19.11 -5.77
CA GLU A 66 5.30 -20.51 -5.56
C GLU A 66 6.67 -20.87 -6.12
N THR A 67 7.26 -20.00 -6.96
CA THR A 67 8.58 -20.17 -7.55
C THR A 67 9.66 -19.36 -6.82
N GLY A 68 9.27 -18.60 -5.80
CA GLY A 68 10.16 -17.74 -5.03
C GLY A 68 10.41 -16.38 -5.69
N ARG A 69 9.68 -15.99 -6.73
CA ARG A 69 9.79 -14.62 -7.26
C ARG A 69 9.12 -13.63 -6.32
N LEU A 70 9.73 -12.45 -6.17
CA LEU A 70 9.19 -11.38 -5.36
C LEU A 70 8.35 -10.44 -6.22
N TRP A 71 7.06 -10.39 -5.95
CA TRP A 71 6.12 -9.47 -6.58
C TRP A 71 5.97 -8.22 -5.73
N VAL A 72 6.12 -7.03 -6.32
CA VAL A 72 6.07 -5.75 -5.60
C VAL A 72 5.11 -4.81 -6.29
N VAL A 73 4.22 -4.20 -5.50
CA VAL A 73 3.39 -3.07 -5.93
C VAL A 73 4.11 -1.79 -5.60
N GLU A 74 4.31 -0.97 -6.63
CA GLU A 74 4.80 0.39 -6.49
C GLU A 74 3.66 1.38 -6.68
N MET A 75 3.46 2.29 -5.73
CA MET A 75 2.34 3.25 -5.74
C MET A 75 2.83 4.68 -6.02
N ARG A 76 3.44 4.86 -7.19
CA ARG A 76 4.14 6.11 -7.58
C ARG A 76 3.21 7.29 -7.88
N ASP A 77 1.89 7.06 -7.88
CA ASP A 77 0.87 8.10 -7.99
C ASP A 77 0.36 8.58 -6.62
N TYR A 78 0.85 8.05 -5.49
CA TYR A 78 0.54 8.60 -4.18
C TYR A 78 1.30 9.91 -3.90
N PRO A 79 0.71 10.92 -3.22
CA PRO A 79 -0.70 11.01 -2.81
C PRO A 79 -1.62 11.69 -3.84
N ASN A 80 -1.04 12.32 -4.86
CA ASN A 80 -1.76 13.31 -5.69
C ASN A 80 -2.55 12.69 -6.85
N GLY A 81 -2.25 11.45 -7.22
CA GLY A 81 -2.73 10.84 -8.44
C GLY A 81 -1.98 11.33 -9.68
N PRO A 82 -2.33 10.78 -10.86
CA PRO A 82 -1.89 11.33 -12.14
C PRO A 82 -2.51 12.71 -12.38
N ALA A 83 -1.88 13.52 -13.24
CA ALA A 83 -2.51 14.75 -13.71
C ALA A 83 -3.76 14.43 -14.55
N GLU A 84 -4.65 15.40 -14.72
CA GLU A 84 -5.85 15.22 -15.53
C GLU A 84 -5.48 14.77 -16.96
N GLY A 85 -6.03 13.65 -17.40
CA GLY A 85 -5.74 13.04 -18.71
C GLY A 85 -4.48 12.17 -18.77
N GLU A 86 -3.68 12.09 -17.71
CA GLU A 86 -2.56 11.13 -17.60
C GLU A 86 -3.03 9.76 -17.12
N SER A 87 -2.28 8.72 -17.50
CA SER A 87 -2.46 7.38 -16.94
C SER A 87 -1.95 7.31 -15.49
N GLY A 88 -2.49 6.38 -14.70
CA GLY A 88 -1.97 6.09 -13.37
C GLY A 88 -0.48 5.73 -13.41
N LYS A 89 0.22 5.89 -12.29
CA LYS A 89 1.69 5.71 -12.23
C LYS A 89 2.09 4.51 -11.40
N SER A 90 1.12 3.84 -10.78
CA SER A 90 1.36 2.60 -10.07
C SER A 90 1.77 1.48 -11.04
N ARG A 91 2.64 0.59 -10.60
CA ARG A 91 3.11 -0.56 -11.38
C ARG A 91 3.33 -1.79 -10.52
N ILE A 92 3.41 -2.94 -11.17
CA ILE A 92 3.75 -4.22 -10.54
C ILE A 92 5.12 -4.64 -11.08
N LYS A 93 6.07 -4.84 -10.17
CA LYS A 93 7.39 -5.40 -10.44
C LYS A 93 7.41 -6.87 -10.07
N VAL A 94 8.12 -7.65 -10.88
CA VAL A 94 8.49 -9.04 -10.55
C VAL A 94 10.00 -9.09 -10.48
N LEU A 95 10.50 -9.49 -9.33
CA LEU A 95 11.91 -9.57 -9.05
C LEU A 95 12.37 -11.02 -8.94
N ARG A 96 13.63 -11.26 -9.33
CA ARG A 96 14.28 -12.57 -9.18
C ARG A 96 15.65 -12.40 -8.53
N ASP A 97 15.86 -13.24 -7.53
CA ASP A 97 17.16 -13.63 -7.02
C ASP A 97 17.72 -14.71 -7.94
N THR A 98 18.84 -14.42 -8.61
CA THR A 98 19.41 -15.30 -9.64
C THR A 98 20.52 -16.21 -9.13
N ASP A 99 21.10 -15.92 -7.98
CA ASP A 99 22.21 -16.68 -7.40
C ASP A 99 21.90 -17.32 -6.02
N GLY A 100 20.73 -17.03 -5.46
CA GLY A 100 20.19 -17.61 -4.24
C GLY A 100 20.74 -16.96 -2.96
N ASP A 101 21.33 -15.77 -3.04
CA ASP A 101 21.92 -15.08 -1.88
C ASP A 101 20.91 -14.26 -1.06
N GLY A 102 19.67 -14.13 -1.54
CA GLY A 102 18.58 -13.38 -0.93
C GLY A 102 18.50 -11.90 -1.35
N TYR A 103 19.43 -11.42 -2.18
CA TYR A 103 19.32 -10.19 -2.94
C TYR A 103 18.58 -10.47 -4.26
N TYR A 104 17.80 -9.50 -4.73
CA TYR A 104 16.99 -9.64 -5.93
C TYR A 104 17.52 -8.67 -6.99
N GLU A 105 18.51 -9.11 -7.77
CA GLU A 105 19.27 -8.26 -8.71
C GLU A 105 18.43 -7.77 -9.89
N THR A 106 17.39 -8.52 -10.26
CA THR A 106 16.66 -8.29 -11.50
C THR A 106 15.21 -7.96 -11.24
N ALA A 107 14.67 -6.96 -11.95
CA ALA A 107 13.30 -6.51 -11.79
C ALA A 107 12.64 -6.17 -13.13
N VAL A 108 11.61 -6.93 -13.52
CA VAL A 108 10.80 -6.65 -14.70
C VAL A 108 9.51 -5.95 -14.32
N THR A 109 9.04 -5.04 -15.17
CA THR A 109 7.72 -4.42 -15.00
C THR A 109 6.68 -5.33 -15.63
N PHE A 110 5.91 -6.03 -14.79
CA PHE A 110 4.88 -6.96 -15.21
C PHE A 110 3.61 -6.25 -15.68
N ALA A 111 3.16 -5.26 -14.91
CA ALA A 111 2.04 -4.38 -15.24
C ALA A 111 2.39 -2.92 -14.94
N ASP A 112 1.92 -2.00 -15.76
CA ASP A 112 2.19 -0.56 -15.65
C ASP A 112 0.90 0.24 -15.91
N ASN A 113 0.97 1.55 -15.71
CA ASN A 113 -0.16 2.47 -15.91
C ASN A 113 -1.38 2.17 -15.03
N LEU A 114 -1.15 1.63 -13.83
CA LEU A 114 -2.19 1.30 -12.86
C LEU A 114 -2.52 2.54 -12.02
N LEU A 115 -3.78 2.66 -11.60
CA LEU A 115 -4.25 3.78 -10.77
C LEU A 115 -4.33 3.35 -9.30
N PHE A 116 -3.46 3.93 -8.48
CA PHE A 116 -3.39 3.69 -7.03
C PHE A 116 -3.47 2.19 -6.67
N ALA A 117 -2.46 1.43 -7.07
CA ALA A 117 -2.36 0.02 -6.69
C ALA A 117 -1.93 -0.10 -5.22
N THR A 118 -2.58 -0.97 -4.46
CA THR A 118 -2.47 -1.00 -2.99
C THR A 118 -2.18 -2.37 -2.38
N GLY A 119 -2.18 -3.43 -3.18
CA GLY A 119 -2.10 -4.79 -2.66
C GLY A 119 -1.96 -5.83 -3.76
N ILE A 120 -1.38 -6.97 -3.40
CA ILE A 120 -0.99 -8.01 -4.35
C ILE A 120 -1.09 -9.39 -3.72
N LEU A 121 -1.57 -10.36 -4.49
CA LEU A 121 -1.66 -11.77 -4.10
C LEU A 121 -1.46 -12.66 -5.33
N PRO A 122 -0.31 -13.35 -5.45
CA PRO A 122 -0.11 -14.38 -6.46
C PRO A 122 -1.22 -15.45 -6.38
N TRP A 123 -1.81 -15.80 -7.52
CA TRP A 123 -2.95 -16.70 -7.59
C TRP A 123 -3.03 -17.38 -8.95
N LYS A 124 -3.03 -18.72 -8.99
CA LYS A 124 -3.24 -19.55 -10.20
C LYS A 124 -2.41 -19.12 -11.42
N GLY A 125 -1.13 -18.83 -11.20
CA GLY A 125 -0.19 -18.41 -12.26
C GLY A 125 -0.37 -16.97 -12.74
N GLY A 126 -1.25 -16.20 -12.10
CA GLY A 126 -1.36 -14.76 -12.25
C GLY A 126 -1.32 -14.06 -10.89
N VAL A 127 -1.91 -12.88 -10.81
CA VAL A 127 -1.88 -12.05 -9.61
C VAL A 127 -3.18 -11.28 -9.44
N ILE A 128 -3.72 -11.31 -8.22
CA ILE A 128 -4.85 -10.49 -7.79
C ILE A 128 -4.32 -9.20 -7.20
N VAL A 129 -4.89 -8.08 -7.62
CA VAL A 129 -4.41 -6.74 -7.31
C VAL A 129 -5.57 -5.88 -6.85
N THR A 130 -5.40 -5.20 -5.72
CA THR A 130 -6.31 -4.14 -5.29
C THR A 130 -5.85 -2.81 -5.89
N LEU A 131 -6.79 -2.10 -6.53
CA LEU A 131 -6.58 -0.83 -7.22
C LEU A 131 -7.59 0.21 -6.73
N SER A 132 -7.54 1.43 -7.27
CA SER A 132 -8.59 2.43 -7.03
C SER A 132 -9.97 1.89 -7.41
N GLY A 133 -10.78 1.55 -6.40
CA GLY A 133 -12.18 1.17 -6.56
C GLY A 133 -12.42 -0.27 -7.03
N LYS A 134 -11.36 -1.08 -7.23
CA LYS A 134 -11.44 -2.37 -7.92
C LYS A 134 -10.54 -3.45 -7.30
N VAL A 135 -10.95 -4.70 -7.52
CA VAL A 135 -10.06 -5.87 -7.44
C VAL A 135 -9.98 -6.46 -8.84
N GLU A 136 -8.76 -6.57 -9.36
CA GLU A 136 -8.49 -7.07 -10.70
C GLU A 136 -7.53 -8.26 -10.65
N TYR A 137 -7.60 -9.11 -11.67
CA TYR A 137 -6.70 -10.22 -11.89
C TYR A 137 -5.91 -10.01 -13.18
N PHE A 138 -4.61 -10.22 -13.09
CA PHE A 138 -3.68 -10.10 -14.22
C PHE A 138 -2.94 -11.43 -14.41
N LYS A 139 -2.75 -11.83 -15.66
CA LYS A 139 -2.04 -13.06 -15.98
C LYS A 139 -1.17 -12.90 -17.22
N ASP A 140 -0.01 -13.53 -17.20
CA ASP A 140 0.84 -13.76 -18.36
C ASP A 140 0.59 -15.19 -18.85
N THR A 141 0.06 -15.33 -20.06
CA THR A 141 -0.24 -16.63 -20.66
C THR A 141 0.84 -17.12 -21.62
N ASN A 142 1.83 -16.29 -21.95
CA ASN A 142 2.86 -16.59 -22.93
C ASN A 142 4.29 -16.68 -22.34
N GLY A 143 4.47 -16.31 -21.06
CA GLY A 143 5.70 -16.47 -20.30
C GLY A 143 6.76 -15.40 -20.57
N ASN A 144 6.36 -14.21 -21.02
CA ASN A 144 7.27 -13.08 -21.29
C ASN A 144 7.40 -12.09 -20.11
N ASP A 145 6.87 -12.44 -18.94
CA ASP A 145 6.81 -11.62 -17.73
C ASP A 145 6.04 -10.31 -17.89
N LYS A 146 5.07 -10.28 -18.79
CA LYS A 146 4.10 -9.18 -18.93
C LYS A 146 2.71 -9.77 -19.01
N PHE A 147 1.76 -9.13 -18.32
CA PHE A 147 0.38 -9.58 -18.43
C PHE A 147 -0.12 -9.41 -19.88
N ASP A 148 -0.90 -10.37 -20.34
CA ASP A 148 -1.68 -10.31 -21.58
C ASP A 148 -3.18 -10.51 -21.32
N GLU A 149 -3.55 -11.01 -20.15
CA GLU A 149 -4.93 -11.09 -19.66
C GLU A 149 -5.12 -10.16 -18.47
N ARG A 150 -6.26 -9.44 -18.47
CA ARG A 150 -6.71 -8.56 -17.39
C ARG A 150 -8.21 -8.71 -17.22
N GLU A 151 -8.63 -8.97 -15.99
CA GLU A 151 -10.05 -9.12 -15.64
C GLU A 151 -10.38 -8.27 -14.41
N THR A 152 -11.46 -7.48 -14.49
CA THR A 152 -12.04 -6.87 -13.29
C THR A 152 -12.97 -7.88 -12.63
N TRP A 153 -12.70 -8.23 -11.38
CA TRP A 153 -13.54 -9.18 -10.65
C TRP A 153 -14.59 -8.47 -9.80
N LEU A 154 -14.18 -7.37 -9.17
CA LEU A 154 -14.99 -6.61 -8.23
C LEU A 154 -14.75 -5.12 -8.45
N GLU A 155 -15.81 -4.34 -8.25
CA GLU A 155 -15.76 -2.88 -8.31
C GLU A 155 -16.75 -2.23 -7.34
N GLY A 156 -16.56 -0.95 -7.06
CA GLY A 156 -17.42 -0.17 -6.15
C GLY A 156 -16.82 0.10 -4.77
N PHE A 157 -15.53 -0.23 -4.56
CA PHE A 157 -14.80 0.21 -3.38
C PHE A 157 -14.64 1.73 -3.37
N ALA A 158 -14.60 2.35 -2.19
CA ALA A 158 -14.44 3.79 -2.04
C ALA A 158 -13.10 4.30 -2.63
N GLN A 159 -13.13 5.52 -3.19
CA GLN A 159 -12.01 6.07 -3.97
C GLN A 159 -11.57 7.50 -3.57
N GLU A 160 -12.27 8.13 -2.65
CA GLU A 160 -12.18 9.57 -2.38
C GLU A 160 -10.89 9.95 -1.66
N ASN A 161 -10.31 9.01 -0.91
CA ASN A 161 -9.13 9.26 -0.10
C ASN A 161 -7.99 8.30 -0.48
N PRO A 162 -6.87 8.80 -1.00
CA PRO A 162 -5.76 7.97 -1.47
C PRO A 162 -5.07 7.16 -0.38
N GLN A 163 -5.17 7.59 0.88
CA GLN A 163 -4.63 6.89 2.03
C GLN A 163 -5.60 5.82 2.57
N LEU A 164 -6.88 5.85 2.20
CA LEU A 164 -7.95 5.10 2.86
C LEU A 164 -8.75 4.29 1.83
N ARG A 165 -8.03 3.46 1.05
CA ARG A 165 -8.56 2.62 -0.02
C ARG A 165 -8.54 1.15 0.36
N ALA A 166 -9.33 0.34 -0.36
CA ALA A 166 -9.26 -1.10 -0.28
C ALA A 166 -7.83 -1.60 -0.60
N ASN A 167 -7.34 -2.59 0.16
CA ASN A 167 -5.95 -3.04 0.08
C ASN A 167 -5.74 -4.47 0.61
N HIS A 168 -4.52 -4.98 0.42
CA HIS A 168 -4.02 -6.25 0.98
C HIS A 168 -4.95 -7.46 0.76
N PRO A 169 -5.17 -7.88 -0.51
CA PRO A 169 -5.86 -9.14 -0.77
C PRO A 169 -5.09 -10.27 -0.08
N THR A 170 -5.74 -11.00 0.82
CA THR A 170 -5.09 -11.99 1.68
C THR A 170 -5.87 -13.30 1.62
N LEU A 171 -5.22 -14.39 1.25
CA LEU A 171 -5.82 -15.72 1.28
C LEU A 171 -6.00 -16.19 2.73
N GLY A 172 -7.26 -16.40 3.13
CA GLY A 172 -7.60 -16.97 4.43
C GLY A 172 -7.48 -18.50 4.45
N PRO A 173 -7.41 -19.12 5.65
CA PRO A 173 -7.34 -20.56 5.81
C PRO A 173 -8.63 -21.29 5.37
N ASP A 174 -9.73 -20.56 5.19
CA ASP A 174 -11.01 -21.03 4.66
C ASP A 174 -11.07 -21.00 3.12
N GLY A 175 -10.01 -20.56 2.45
CA GLY A 175 -9.92 -20.45 0.99
C GLY A 175 -10.56 -19.19 0.40
N PHE A 176 -11.11 -18.30 1.24
CA PHE A 176 -11.60 -17.00 0.81
C PHE A 176 -10.46 -15.98 0.73
N ILE A 177 -10.60 -15.00 -0.16
CA ILE A 177 -9.70 -13.85 -0.22
C ILE A 177 -10.34 -12.69 0.53
N TYR A 178 -9.60 -12.16 1.50
CA TYR A 178 -10.01 -11.05 2.35
C TYR A 178 -9.39 -9.75 1.85
N VAL A 179 -10.13 -8.66 1.93
CA VAL A 179 -9.70 -7.33 1.53
C VAL A 179 -10.01 -6.36 2.68
N ALA A 180 -8.98 -5.68 3.17
CA ALA A 180 -9.16 -4.58 4.12
C ALA A 180 -9.76 -3.39 3.36
N ASN A 181 -10.83 -2.80 3.88
CA ASN A 181 -11.59 -1.80 3.13
C ASN A 181 -11.08 -0.35 3.28
N GLY A 182 -10.04 -0.13 4.07
CA GLY A 182 -9.41 1.18 4.18
C GLY A 182 -10.25 2.23 4.91
N LEU A 183 -11.17 1.84 5.82
CA LEU A 183 -12.04 2.73 6.61
C LEU A 183 -13.11 3.55 5.86
N ARG A 184 -13.16 3.51 4.51
CA ARG A 184 -14.04 4.42 3.75
C ARG A 184 -15.35 3.79 3.30
N GLY A 185 -15.43 2.47 3.18
CA GLY A 185 -16.67 1.83 2.71
C GLY A 185 -16.62 1.60 1.21
N GLY A 186 -17.77 1.77 0.58
CA GLY A 186 -18.00 1.41 -0.80
C GLY A 186 -19.22 0.49 -0.90
N THR A 187 -19.71 0.39 -2.11
CA THR A 187 -20.89 -0.41 -2.46
C THR A 187 -20.44 -1.34 -3.57
N VAL A 188 -20.00 -2.53 -3.18
CA VAL A 188 -19.25 -3.45 -4.05
C VAL A 188 -20.18 -4.37 -4.81
N THR A 189 -19.90 -4.54 -6.11
CA THR A 189 -20.52 -5.56 -6.95
C THR A 189 -19.47 -6.47 -7.56
N SER A 190 -19.87 -7.70 -7.92
CA SER A 190 -19.09 -8.53 -8.83
C SER A 190 -19.44 -8.18 -10.28
N VAL A 191 -18.43 -8.18 -11.14
CA VAL A 191 -18.57 -7.97 -12.59
C VAL A 191 -17.86 -9.03 -13.43
N ARG A 192 -17.26 -10.03 -12.79
CA ARG A 192 -16.67 -11.15 -13.50
C ARG A 192 -17.78 -11.96 -14.18
N ALA A 193 -17.62 -12.23 -15.47
CA ALA A 193 -18.70 -12.77 -16.32
C ALA A 193 -19.17 -14.18 -15.91
N ASP A 194 -18.27 -15.00 -15.35
CA ASP A 194 -18.53 -16.36 -14.90
C ASP A 194 -18.97 -16.44 -13.43
N TRP A 195 -19.06 -15.31 -12.72
CA TRP A 195 -19.56 -15.25 -11.35
C TRP A 195 -21.06 -14.92 -11.30
N PRO A 196 -21.77 -15.39 -10.26
CA PRO A 196 -23.13 -14.95 -10.01
C PRO A 196 -23.19 -13.43 -9.85
N GLN A 197 -24.02 -12.79 -10.67
CA GLN A 197 -24.25 -11.36 -10.53
C GLN A 197 -25.01 -11.10 -9.23
N LEU A 198 -24.53 -10.14 -8.44
CA LEU A 198 -25.19 -9.79 -7.19
C LEU A 198 -26.51 -9.10 -7.51
N THR A 199 -27.60 -9.56 -6.89
CA THR A 199 -28.92 -8.92 -7.01
C THR A 199 -28.90 -7.53 -6.39
N GLU A 200 -28.18 -7.39 -5.27
CA GLU A 200 -27.98 -6.12 -4.57
C GLU A 200 -26.48 -5.96 -4.26
N PRO A 201 -25.89 -4.77 -4.52
CA PRO A 201 -24.52 -4.48 -4.13
C PRO A 201 -24.27 -4.58 -2.62
N ILE A 202 -23.05 -4.90 -2.22
CA ILE A 202 -22.64 -5.10 -0.83
C ILE A 202 -22.09 -3.79 -0.24
N GLU A 203 -22.75 -3.30 0.81
CA GLU A 203 -22.32 -2.10 1.54
C GLU A 203 -21.21 -2.43 2.55
N LEU A 204 -20.11 -1.66 2.51
CA LEU A 204 -18.91 -1.92 3.31
C LEU A 204 -18.59 -0.87 4.39
N ARG A 205 -19.50 0.03 4.76
CA ARG A 205 -19.21 1.04 5.80
C ARG A 205 -18.95 0.37 7.14
N GLY A 206 -17.73 0.56 7.63
CA GLY A 206 -17.27 -0.02 8.90
C GLY A 206 -17.08 -1.54 8.83
N LYS A 207 -16.96 -2.10 7.63
CA LYS A 207 -16.80 -3.52 7.35
C LYS A 207 -15.63 -3.74 6.40
N ASP A 208 -14.99 -4.89 6.55
CA ASP A 208 -14.10 -5.43 5.53
C ASP A 208 -14.89 -6.28 4.54
N PHE A 209 -14.20 -6.79 3.53
CA PHE A 209 -14.80 -7.59 2.46
C PHE A 209 -14.06 -8.92 2.32
N ARG A 210 -14.78 -9.97 1.90
CA ARG A 210 -14.16 -11.18 1.39
C ARG A 210 -14.93 -11.75 0.22
N PHE A 211 -14.25 -12.55 -0.58
CA PHE A 211 -14.85 -13.29 -1.67
C PHE A 211 -14.20 -14.65 -1.89
N ASP A 212 -14.97 -15.61 -2.39
CA ASP A 212 -14.43 -16.89 -2.86
C ASP A 212 -13.96 -16.73 -4.32
N PRO A 213 -12.66 -16.87 -4.60
CA PRO A 213 -12.12 -16.70 -5.95
C PRO A 213 -12.58 -17.78 -6.95
N HIS A 214 -13.19 -18.87 -6.49
CA HIS A 214 -13.73 -19.95 -7.33
C HIS A 214 -15.20 -19.76 -7.67
N THR A 215 -16.02 -19.43 -6.66
CA THR A 215 -17.48 -19.37 -6.83
C THR A 215 -18.02 -17.97 -7.02
N GLY A 216 -17.21 -16.94 -6.73
CA GLY A 216 -17.65 -15.55 -6.75
C GLY A 216 -18.54 -15.16 -5.58
N LYS A 217 -18.69 -16.03 -4.57
CA LYS A 217 -19.44 -15.69 -3.36
C LYS A 217 -18.78 -14.52 -2.66
N CYS A 218 -19.48 -13.40 -2.54
CA CYS A 218 -19.00 -12.16 -1.95
C CYS A 218 -19.74 -11.83 -0.65
N GLU A 219 -19.03 -11.36 0.37
CA GLU A 219 -19.61 -11.04 1.68
C GLU A 219 -18.92 -9.83 2.31
N SER A 220 -19.71 -8.93 2.91
CA SER A 220 -19.17 -8.00 3.91
C SER A 220 -18.94 -8.73 5.21
N ILE A 221 -17.85 -8.43 5.90
CA ILE A 221 -17.45 -9.10 7.15
C ILE A 221 -17.11 -8.08 8.23
N ALA A 222 -17.03 -8.54 9.49
CA ALA A 222 -16.64 -7.70 10.61
C ALA A 222 -15.25 -7.10 10.40
N GLY A 223 -14.79 -6.22 11.28
CA GLY A 223 -13.49 -5.56 11.11
C GLY A 223 -13.55 -4.36 10.17
N ASN A 224 -12.58 -3.46 10.34
CA ASN A 224 -12.49 -2.23 9.59
C ASN A 224 -10.99 -1.89 9.47
N GLY A 225 -10.27 -2.73 8.72
CA GLY A 225 -8.83 -2.60 8.54
C GLY A 225 -8.51 -1.36 7.74
N GLN A 226 -7.55 -0.56 8.21
CA GLN A 226 -7.05 0.57 7.43
C GLN A 226 -6.01 0.12 6.42
N PHE A 227 -5.02 -0.63 6.89
CA PHE A 227 -3.94 -1.20 6.10
C PHE A 227 -3.61 -2.57 6.65
N GLY A 228 -3.14 -3.47 5.80
CA GLY A 228 -2.60 -4.75 6.24
C GLY A 228 -3.66 -5.67 6.83
N MET A 229 -3.46 -6.96 6.62
CA MET A 229 -4.25 -8.01 7.25
C MET A 229 -3.39 -9.25 7.33
N SER A 230 -3.59 -10.04 8.39
CA SER A 230 -2.97 -11.35 8.50
C SER A 230 -3.85 -12.28 9.31
N PHE A 231 -3.51 -13.56 9.28
CA PHE A 231 -4.12 -14.60 10.09
C PHE A 231 -3.04 -15.24 10.95
N ASP A 232 -3.36 -15.50 12.21
CA ASP A 232 -2.51 -16.35 13.03
C ASP A 232 -2.70 -17.84 12.68
N GLN A 233 -1.91 -18.71 13.31
CA GLN A 233 -1.95 -20.15 13.08
C GLN A 233 -3.28 -20.83 13.46
N TRP A 234 -4.15 -20.15 14.21
CA TRP A 234 -5.49 -20.62 14.57
C TRP A 234 -6.59 -20.05 13.67
N GLY A 235 -6.21 -19.23 12.67
CA GLY A 235 -7.13 -18.55 11.77
C GLY A 235 -7.77 -17.30 12.36
N ASN A 236 -7.25 -16.75 13.47
CA ASN A 236 -7.74 -15.47 13.97
C ASN A 236 -7.24 -14.34 13.06
N ARG A 237 -8.16 -13.47 12.67
CA ARG A 237 -7.86 -12.36 11.77
C ARG A 237 -7.36 -11.14 12.53
N LEU A 238 -6.22 -10.63 12.10
CA LEU A 238 -5.54 -9.46 12.65
C LEU A 238 -5.55 -8.33 11.60
N ILE A 239 -5.93 -7.14 12.02
CA ILE A 239 -5.97 -5.91 11.21
C ILE A 239 -5.29 -4.77 11.96
N CYS A 240 -5.03 -3.64 11.30
CA CYS A 240 -4.50 -2.46 11.98
C CYS A 240 -5.16 -1.14 11.51
N SER A 241 -4.85 -0.07 12.24
CA SER A 241 -5.05 1.31 11.82
C SER A 241 -3.83 2.15 12.19
N ASN A 242 -3.74 3.38 11.69
CA ASN A 242 -2.69 4.33 12.05
C ASN A 242 -2.53 4.54 13.56
N ARG A 243 -3.61 4.33 14.34
CA ARG A 243 -3.60 4.52 15.79
C ARG A 243 -3.42 3.22 16.56
N ASN A 244 -3.77 2.08 15.94
CA ASN A 244 -3.81 0.78 16.59
C ASN A 244 -3.02 -0.23 15.74
N PRO A 245 -1.77 -0.55 16.12
CA PRO A 245 -0.87 -1.33 15.28
C PRO A 245 -1.28 -2.81 15.14
N CYS A 246 -2.11 -3.32 16.05
CA CYS A 246 -2.62 -4.69 15.98
C CYS A 246 -4.00 -4.75 16.66
N MET A 247 -5.00 -5.25 15.94
CA MET A 247 -6.36 -5.46 16.42
C MET A 247 -6.85 -6.83 15.94
N GLN A 248 -7.30 -7.66 16.87
CA GLN A 248 -7.94 -8.95 16.53
C GLN A 248 -9.43 -8.75 16.30
N VAL A 249 -9.95 -9.29 15.20
CA VAL A 249 -11.39 -9.34 14.96
C VAL A 249 -11.98 -10.55 15.70
N MET A 250 -12.61 -10.29 16.84
CA MET A 250 -13.09 -11.34 17.75
C MET A 250 -14.44 -11.95 17.37
N LEU A 251 -15.34 -11.16 16.78
CA LEU A 251 -16.71 -11.59 16.47
C LEU A 251 -16.94 -11.58 14.97
N SER A 252 -17.64 -12.59 14.47
CA SER A 252 -18.13 -12.57 13.09
C SER A 252 -19.25 -11.54 12.93
N TYR A 253 -19.49 -11.09 11.70
CA TYR A 253 -20.54 -10.09 11.47
C TYR A 253 -21.93 -10.64 11.79
N ASP A 254 -22.21 -11.90 11.41
CA ASP A 254 -23.45 -12.60 11.78
C ASP A 254 -23.70 -12.62 13.29
N GLN A 255 -22.65 -12.71 14.10
CA GLN A 255 -22.77 -12.65 15.56
C GLN A 255 -23.09 -11.23 16.05
N LEU A 256 -22.54 -10.21 15.41
CA LEU A 256 -22.83 -8.81 15.72
C LEU A 256 -24.26 -8.42 15.31
N GLU A 257 -24.75 -8.86 14.15
CA GLU A 257 -26.11 -8.58 13.70
C GLU A 257 -27.18 -9.26 14.55
N ARG A 258 -26.88 -10.43 15.12
CA ARG A 258 -27.79 -11.15 16.02
C ARG A 258 -27.94 -10.49 17.40
N GLN A 259 -27.15 -9.47 17.71
CA GLN A 259 -27.32 -8.67 18.92
C GLN A 259 -27.98 -7.33 18.57
N PRO A 260 -29.30 -7.17 18.76
CA PRO A 260 -29.93 -5.87 18.61
C PRO A 260 -29.33 -4.89 19.64
N ARG A 261 -28.93 -3.71 19.15
CA ARG A 261 -28.46 -2.59 19.97
C ARG A 261 -29.58 -2.05 20.86
#